data_AF-A0A948CZG4-F1
#
_entry.id   AF-A0A948CZG4-F1
#
_cell.length_a   1.000
_cell.length_b   1.000
_cell.length_c   1.000
_cell.angle_alpha   90.00
_cell.angle_beta   90.00
_cell.angle_gamma   90.00
#
_symmetry.space_group_name_H-M   'P 1'
#
loop_
_entity.id
_entity.type
_entity.pdbx_description
1 polymer ?
#
loop_
_entity_poly.entity_id
_entity_poly.type
_entity_poly.pdbx_seq_one_letter_code
_entity_poly.pdbx_strand_id
1 'polypeptide(L)'
;MKNYLIIIVIAIIVTGLFIYVNLYHEDNTAPIYIKNTKADTPVEIVALTEGQTCEEMYDSIENDLDNANYCDQDSDCDAILLGGRYMEFGCYHYINKNIDQSSILQNMYIYDEKCDEMINDCDLALEAQCVSGECVEVEQG
;
A
#
# COMPACT_ATOMS: atom_id res chain seq x y z
N MET A 1 49.28 22.50 18.19
CA MET A 1 48.05 22.20 18.97
C MET A 1 46.76 22.62 18.25
N LYS A 2 46.60 23.87 17.76
CA LYS A 2 45.38 24.30 17.04
C LYS A 2 44.97 23.43 15.84
N ASN A 3 45.93 22.97 15.03
CA ASN A 3 45.61 22.15 13.84
C ASN A 3 45.06 20.75 14.20
N TYR A 4 45.39 20.24 15.38
CA TYR A 4 44.95 18.91 15.82
C TYR A 4 43.46 18.91 16.20
N LEU A 5 42.98 20.00 16.80
CA LEU A 5 41.56 20.18 17.12
C LEU A 5 40.68 20.24 15.87
N ILE A 6 41.15 20.87 14.80
CA ILE A 6 40.40 20.97 13.54
C ILE A 6 40.23 19.58 12.90
N ILE A 7 41.28 18.75 12.92
CA ILE A 7 41.24 17.40 12.35
C ILE A 7 40.25 16.50 13.12
N ILE A 8 40.20 16.60 14.45
CA ILE A 8 39.26 15.83 15.27
C ILE A 8 37.80 16.19 14.95
N VAL A 9 37.49 17.49 14.81
CA VAL A 9 36.12 17.94 14.52
C VAL A 9 35.65 17.43 13.16
N ILE A 10 36.52 17.50 12.14
CA ILE A 10 36.20 16.97 10.80
C ILE A 10 35.95 15.46 10.85
N ALA A 11 36.77 14.71 11.59
CA ALA A 11 36.60 13.26 11.71
C ALA A 11 35.24 12.89 12.33
N ILE A 12 34.78 13.61 13.35
CA ILE A 12 33.47 13.39 13.99
C ILE A 12 32.30 13.70 13.04
N ILE A 13 32.40 14.78 12.26
CA ILE A 13 31.35 15.15 11.30
C ILE A 13 31.24 14.09 10.20
N VAL A 14 32.37 13.62 9.67
CA VAL A 14 32.38 12.61 8.60
C VAL A 14 31.86 11.26 9.10
N THR A 15 32.26 10.82 10.30
CA THR A 15 31.73 9.57 10.86
C THR A 15 30.25 9.68 11.22
N GLY A 16 29.81 10.83 11.74
CA GLY A 16 28.40 11.09 12.00
C GLY A 16 27.53 11.05 10.74
N LEU A 17 27.98 11.70 9.66
CA LEU A 17 27.30 11.66 8.35
C LEU A 17 27.26 10.24 7.77
N PHE A 18 28.35 9.49 7.88
CA PHE A 18 28.39 8.11 7.39
C PHE A 18 27.43 7.18 8.15
N ILE A 19 27.33 7.32 9.48
CA ILE A 19 26.37 6.57 10.29
C ILE A 19 24.93 6.99 9.95
N TYR A 20 24.68 8.29 9.82
CA TYR A 20 23.36 8.81 9.45
C TYR A 20 22.88 8.26 8.11
N VAL A 21 23.74 8.27 7.08
CA VAL A 21 23.39 7.74 5.76
C VAL A 21 23.13 6.23 5.80
N ASN A 22 23.98 5.44 6.49
CA ASN A 22 23.76 3.99 6.55
C ASN A 22 22.50 3.61 7.33
N LEU A 23 22.18 4.32 8.42
CA LEU A 23 20.93 4.08 9.16
C LEU A 23 19.67 4.44 8.36
N TYR A 24 19.78 5.35 7.40
CA TYR A 24 18.66 5.72 6.52
C TYR A 24 18.60 4.90 5.22
N HIS A 25 19.60 4.07 4.91
CA HIS A 25 19.65 3.31 3.67
C HIS A 25 19.05 1.89 3.78
N GLU A 26 18.52 1.50 4.94
CA GLU A 26 18.13 0.12 5.25
C GLU A 26 16.61 -0.12 5.31
N ASP A 27 15.79 0.64 4.58
CA ASP A 27 14.33 0.41 4.52
C ASP A 27 13.73 0.67 3.13
N ASN A 28 14.10 -0.13 2.12
CA ASN A 28 13.32 -0.22 0.86
C ASN A 28 13.23 -1.64 0.26
N THR A 29 13.67 -2.67 0.99
CA THR A 29 13.40 -4.06 0.61
C THR A 29 13.04 -4.86 1.86
N ALA A 30 11.91 -4.52 2.49
CA ALA A 30 11.30 -5.44 3.42
C ALA A 30 10.93 -6.71 2.63
N PRO A 31 11.43 -7.91 2.99
CA PRO A 31 10.98 -9.14 2.37
C PRO A 31 9.48 -9.32 2.70
N ILE A 32 8.68 -9.56 1.67
CA ILE A 32 7.26 -9.86 1.77
C ILE A 32 7.11 -11.11 2.63
N TYR A 33 6.62 -10.94 3.87
CA TYR A 33 6.26 -12.05 4.75
C TYR A 33 4.79 -12.39 4.53
N ILE A 34 4.51 -13.28 3.58
CA ILE A 34 3.18 -13.87 3.43
C ILE A 34 2.92 -14.78 4.63
N LYS A 35 2.24 -14.25 5.65
CA LYS A 35 1.68 -15.05 6.75
C LYS A 35 0.34 -15.62 6.26
N ASN A 36 0.38 -16.83 5.72
CA ASN A 36 -0.83 -17.59 5.39
C ASN A 36 -1.64 -17.87 6.66
N THR A 37 -2.63 -17.02 6.95
CA THR A 37 -3.71 -17.32 7.90
C THR A 37 -4.87 -17.93 7.15
N LYS A 38 -5.27 -19.10 7.63
CA LYS A 38 -6.26 -20.00 7.06
C LYS A 38 -7.67 -19.37 7.06
N ALA A 39 -8.18 -19.06 5.87
CA ALA A 39 -9.60 -19.07 5.51
C ALA A 39 -9.69 -19.75 4.12
N ASP A 40 -10.59 -20.72 3.96
CA ASP A 40 -10.46 -21.87 3.05
C ASP A 40 -10.64 -21.60 1.54
N THR A 41 -10.18 -20.46 1.01
CA THR A 41 -9.84 -20.30 -0.41
C THR A 41 -8.68 -19.33 -0.53
N PRO A 42 -7.48 -19.75 -0.97
CA PRO A 42 -6.36 -18.83 -1.14
C PRO A 42 -6.70 -17.87 -2.28
N VAL A 43 -6.90 -16.59 -1.95
CA VAL A 43 -6.85 -15.51 -2.93
C VAL A 43 -5.42 -15.50 -3.45
N GLU A 44 -5.23 -15.93 -4.69
CA GLU A 44 -3.93 -15.92 -5.37
C GLU A 44 -3.67 -14.50 -5.86
N ILE A 45 -2.98 -13.70 -5.04
CA ILE A 45 -2.60 -12.33 -5.41
C ILE A 45 -1.44 -12.44 -6.40
N VAL A 46 -1.68 -12.00 -7.62
CA VAL A 46 -0.69 -12.04 -8.70
C VAL A 46 0.24 -10.84 -8.53
N ALA A 47 1.52 -11.11 -8.24
CA ALA A 47 2.51 -10.05 -8.15
C ALA A 47 2.74 -9.40 -9.51
N LEU A 48 2.68 -8.07 -9.58
CA LEU A 48 2.99 -7.33 -10.81
C LEU A 48 4.45 -7.51 -11.22
N THR A 49 4.70 -7.58 -12.53
CA THR A 49 6.02 -7.76 -13.13
C THR A 49 6.34 -6.62 -14.11
N GLU A 50 7.63 -6.32 -14.29
CA GLU A 50 8.10 -5.18 -15.11
C GLU A 50 7.64 -5.23 -16.59
N GLY A 51 7.22 -6.39 -17.09
CA GLY A 51 6.78 -6.59 -18.47
C GLY A 51 5.32 -6.23 -18.78
N GLN A 52 4.46 -6.03 -17.78
CA GLN A 52 3.04 -5.77 -17.99
C GLN A 52 2.78 -4.33 -18.50
N THR A 53 1.77 -4.16 -19.33
CA THR A 53 1.23 -2.86 -19.72
C THR A 53 0.46 -2.21 -18.55
N CYS A 54 0.23 -0.90 -18.61
CA CYS A 54 -0.56 -0.21 -17.58
C CYS A 54 -1.98 -0.77 -17.50
N GLU A 55 -2.63 -1.05 -18.63
CA GLU A 55 -3.95 -1.69 -18.67
C GLU A 55 -3.95 -3.05 -17.95
N GLU A 56 -2.95 -3.91 -18.21
CA GLU A 56 -2.83 -5.21 -17.51
C GLU A 56 -2.56 -5.07 -16.00
N MET A 57 -1.82 -4.04 -15.60
CA MET A 57 -1.57 -3.77 -14.18
C MET A 57 -2.81 -3.20 -13.49
N TYR A 58 -3.54 -2.30 -14.18
CA TYR A 58 -4.80 -1.72 -13.72
C TYR A 58 -5.84 -2.83 -13.49
N ASP A 59 -6.08 -3.66 -14.50
CA ASP A 59 -7.02 -4.78 -14.45
C ASP A 59 -6.67 -5.76 -13.32
N SER A 60 -5.38 -6.00 -13.07
CA SER A 60 -4.93 -6.86 -11.98
C SER A 60 -5.27 -6.27 -10.61
N ILE A 61 -5.06 -4.96 -10.41
CA ILE A 61 -5.35 -4.27 -9.15
C ILE A 61 -6.85 -4.21 -8.90
N GLU A 62 -7.65 -3.85 -9.90
CA GLU A 62 -9.13 -3.84 -9.79
C GLU A 62 -9.65 -5.24 -9.43
N ASN A 63 -9.13 -6.28 -10.08
CA ASN A 63 -9.52 -7.65 -9.74
C ASN A 63 -9.09 -8.04 -8.31
N ASP A 64 -7.92 -7.60 -7.82
CA ASP A 64 -7.52 -7.84 -6.43
C ASP A 64 -8.44 -7.12 -5.42
N LEU A 65 -8.87 -5.88 -5.74
CA LEU A 65 -9.83 -5.10 -4.95
C LEU A 65 -11.21 -5.77 -4.91
N ASP A 66 -11.72 -6.19 -6.08
CA ASP A 66 -13.01 -6.91 -6.19
C ASP A 66 -12.98 -8.23 -5.39
N ASN A 67 -11.90 -9.00 -5.51
CA ASN A 67 -11.76 -10.27 -4.77
C ASN A 67 -11.58 -10.05 -3.26
N ALA A 68 -11.11 -8.88 -2.84
CA ALA A 68 -11.03 -8.50 -1.44
C ALA A 68 -12.39 -8.06 -0.85
N ASN A 69 -13.37 -7.73 -1.70
CA ASN A 69 -14.69 -7.28 -1.28
C ASN A 69 -15.62 -8.46 -0.94
N TYR A 70 -15.43 -9.04 0.23
CA TYR A 70 -16.31 -10.09 0.77
C TYR A 70 -16.51 -9.93 2.28
N CYS A 71 -17.61 -10.45 2.83
CA CYS A 71 -17.87 -10.43 4.26
C CYS A 71 -18.89 -11.47 4.70
N ASP A 72 -18.82 -11.90 5.96
CA ASP A 72 -19.88 -12.70 6.60
C ASP A 72 -20.73 -11.85 7.59
N GLN A 73 -20.16 -10.74 8.09
CA GLN A 73 -20.77 -9.85 9.07
C GLN A 73 -20.19 -8.43 8.95
N ASP A 74 -20.92 -7.41 9.41
CA ASP A 74 -20.52 -5.99 9.29
C ASP A 74 -19.12 -5.70 9.84
N SER A 75 -18.74 -6.38 10.93
CA SER A 75 -17.43 -6.17 11.54
C SER A 75 -16.27 -6.65 10.67
N ASP A 76 -16.52 -7.41 9.61
CA ASP A 76 -15.49 -7.85 8.67
C ASP A 76 -15.13 -6.77 7.66
N CYS A 77 -15.98 -5.74 7.50
CA CYS A 77 -15.79 -4.70 6.51
C CYS A 77 -14.90 -3.57 7.00
N ASP A 78 -14.05 -3.08 6.10
CA ASP A 78 -13.22 -1.91 6.28
C ASP A 78 -13.16 -1.13 4.96
N ALA A 79 -12.74 0.14 5.02
CA ALA A 79 -12.56 0.99 3.85
C ALA A 79 -11.09 1.29 3.63
N ILE A 80 -10.56 0.94 2.46
CA ILE A 80 -9.24 1.38 2.03
C ILE A 80 -9.37 2.72 1.31
N LEU A 81 -8.67 3.74 1.81
CA LEU A 81 -8.67 5.08 1.22
C LEU A 81 -7.63 5.15 0.09
N LEU A 82 -8.10 5.32 -1.14
CA LEU A 82 -7.30 5.38 -2.37
C LEU A 82 -7.26 6.82 -2.91
N GLY A 83 -6.86 7.77 -2.06
CA GLY A 83 -6.74 9.17 -2.45
C GLY A 83 -5.42 9.48 -3.17
N GLY A 84 -5.36 10.66 -3.82
CA GLY A 84 -4.14 11.20 -4.40
C GLY A 84 -3.63 10.41 -5.60
N ARG A 85 -2.63 9.55 -5.39
CA ARG A 85 -1.95 8.82 -6.47
C ARG A 85 -2.71 7.59 -6.97
N TYR A 86 -3.72 7.14 -6.23
CA TYR A 86 -4.46 5.91 -6.55
C TYR A 86 -5.90 6.18 -6.99
N MET A 87 -6.23 7.43 -7.34
CA MET A 87 -7.61 7.83 -7.64
C MET A 87 -8.20 7.21 -8.90
N GLU A 88 -7.36 6.71 -9.82
CA GLU A 88 -7.87 5.97 -10.98
C GLU A 88 -8.59 4.68 -10.57
N PHE A 89 -8.25 4.14 -9.40
CA PHE A 89 -8.94 3.02 -8.76
C PHE A 89 -10.11 3.51 -7.91
N GLY A 90 -10.57 4.75 -8.05
CA GLY A 90 -11.58 5.37 -7.20
C GLY A 90 -11.02 5.94 -5.89
N CYS A 91 -11.88 6.60 -5.11
CA CYS A 91 -11.45 7.28 -3.88
C CYS A 91 -11.31 6.38 -2.66
N TYR A 92 -12.09 5.31 -2.64
CA TYR A 92 -12.07 4.30 -1.60
C TYR A 92 -12.66 3.00 -2.14
N HIS A 93 -12.23 1.90 -1.55
CA HIS A 93 -12.83 0.58 -1.77
C HIS A 93 -13.21 -0.03 -0.43
N TYR A 94 -14.31 -0.79 -0.42
CA TYR A 94 -14.71 -1.55 0.76
C TYR A 94 -14.23 -2.98 0.61
N ILE A 95 -13.52 -3.47 1.63
CA ILE A 95 -12.83 -4.75 1.59
C ILE A 95 -13.02 -5.50 2.91
N ASN A 96 -12.77 -6.80 2.90
CA ASN A 96 -12.64 -7.57 4.12
C ASN A 96 -11.37 -7.15 4.89
N LYS A 97 -11.50 -6.70 6.13
CA LYS A 97 -10.39 -6.28 6.97
C LYS A 97 -9.34 -7.37 7.24
N ASN A 98 -9.68 -8.64 7.01
CA ASN A 98 -8.78 -9.77 7.24
C ASN A 98 -7.91 -10.13 6.03
N ILE A 99 -8.07 -9.44 4.88
CA ILE A 99 -7.16 -9.63 3.74
C ILE A 99 -5.84 -8.90 3.94
N ASP A 100 -4.79 -9.36 3.25
CA ASP A 100 -3.49 -8.69 3.26
C ASP A 100 -3.49 -7.47 2.33
N GLN A 101 -3.92 -6.33 2.87
CA GLN A 101 -3.92 -5.04 2.17
C GLN A 101 -2.54 -4.63 1.64
N SER A 102 -1.46 -5.11 2.27
CA SER A 102 -0.08 -4.72 1.92
C SER A 102 0.27 -5.09 0.49
N SER A 103 -0.23 -6.23 0.02
CA SER A 103 0.03 -6.75 -1.32
C SER A 103 -0.66 -5.91 -2.41
N ILE A 104 -1.93 -5.53 -2.19
CA ILE A 104 -2.70 -4.65 -3.08
C ILE A 104 -2.03 -3.28 -3.16
N LEU A 105 -1.68 -2.69 -2.01
CA LEU A 105 -0.99 -1.40 -1.93
C LEU A 105 0.39 -1.44 -2.60
N GLN A 106 1.10 -2.58 -2.52
CA GLN A 106 2.37 -2.75 -3.22
C GLN A 106 2.18 -2.80 -4.73
N ASN A 107 1.16 -3.50 -5.23
CA ASN A 107 0.82 -3.52 -6.66
C ASN A 107 0.45 -2.09 -7.14
N MET A 108 -0.36 -1.36 -6.37
CA MET A 108 -0.69 0.05 -6.66
C MET A 108 0.55 0.95 -6.70
N TYR A 109 1.50 0.77 -5.78
CA TYR A 109 2.75 1.52 -5.80
C TYR A 109 3.58 1.23 -7.07
N ILE A 110 3.66 -0.03 -7.50
CA ILE A 110 4.36 -0.41 -8.73
C ILE A 110 3.67 0.20 -9.96
N TYR A 111 2.33 0.25 -9.94
CA TYR A 111 1.54 0.90 -10.97
C TYR A 111 1.83 2.41 -11.04
N ASP A 112 1.73 3.12 -9.92
CA ASP A 112 1.97 4.57 -9.82
C ASP A 112 3.33 4.96 -10.40
N GLU A 113 4.39 4.25 -10.03
CA GLU A 113 5.75 4.51 -10.54
C GLU A 113 5.91 4.33 -12.06
N LYS A 114 4.97 3.62 -12.72
CA LYS A 114 5.07 3.26 -14.14
C LYS A 114 4.06 3.98 -15.04
N CYS A 115 2.86 4.26 -14.55
CA CYS A 115 1.68 4.53 -15.37
C CYS A 115 1.06 5.92 -15.19
N ASP A 116 1.56 6.71 -14.24
CA ASP A 116 1.02 7.95 -13.67
C ASP A 116 0.21 8.90 -14.61
N GLU A 117 -1.00 9.24 -14.15
CA GLU A 117 -1.56 10.61 -14.19
C GLU A 117 -2.26 10.95 -12.85
N MET A 118 -1.62 11.78 -12.00
CA MET A 118 -2.24 12.27 -10.77
C MET A 118 -3.51 13.11 -11.02
N ILE A 119 -4.64 12.68 -10.45
CA ILE A 119 -5.84 13.50 -10.24
C ILE A 119 -6.09 13.55 -8.73
N ASN A 120 -6.48 14.70 -8.18
CA ASN A 120 -6.55 14.91 -6.72
C ASN A 120 -7.86 15.59 -6.32
N ASP A 121 -8.95 14.82 -6.37
CA ASP A 121 -10.27 15.23 -5.90
C ASP A 121 -11.01 14.00 -5.36
N CYS A 122 -10.92 13.79 -4.04
CA CYS A 122 -11.60 12.69 -3.35
C CYS A 122 -12.33 13.14 -2.09
N ASP A 123 -13.49 12.54 -1.88
CA ASP A 123 -14.29 12.65 -0.66
C ASP A 123 -13.90 11.60 0.39
N LEU A 124 -14.42 11.78 1.61
CA LEU A 124 -14.20 10.85 2.72
C LEU A 124 -15.04 9.59 2.53
N ALA A 125 -14.45 8.42 2.81
CA ALA A 125 -15.21 7.17 2.88
C ALA A 125 -16.18 7.17 4.06
N LEU A 126 -17.38 6.63 3.86
CA LEU A 126 -18.35 6.40 4.93
C LEU A 126 -18.10 5.04 5.61
N GLU A 127 -18.93 4.73 6.61
CA GLU A 127 -18.89 3.43 7.27
C GLU A 127 -19.37 2.31 6.32
N ALA A 128 -18.66 1.18 6.38
CA ALA A 128 -18.94 -0.01 5.58
C ALA A 128 -19.84 -0.98 6.37
N GLN A 129 -20.80 -1.62 5.70
CA GLN A 129 -21.59 -2.74 6.25
C GLN A 129 -21.59 -3.93 5.31
N CYS A 130 -21.86 -5.11 5.86
CA CYS A 130 -21.93 -6.34 5.10
C CYS A 130 -23.34 -6.56 4.56
N VAL A 131 -23.52 -6.39 3.25
CA VAL A 131 -24.82 -6.55 2.59
C VAL A 131 -24.67 -7.56 1.46
N SER A 132 -25.46 -8.64 1.54
CA SER A 132 -25.44 -9.72 0.54
C SER A 132 -24.08 -10.40 0.33
N GLY A 133 -23.21 -10.38 1.34
CA GLY A 133 -21.88 -10.99 1.29
C GLY A 133 -20.77 -10.06 0.78
N GLU A 134 -21.09 -8.80 0.52
CA GLU A 134 -20.16 -7.76 0.06
C GLU A 134 -20.17 -6.58 1.04
N CYS A 135 -19.02 -5.92 1.16
CA CYS A 135 -18.90 -4.69 1.92
C CYS A 135 -19.37 -3.52 1.07
N VAL A 136 -20.35 -2.78 1.59
CA VAL A 136 -20.97 -1.64 0.90
C VAL A 136 -21.06 -0.41 1.79
N GLU A 137 -21.18 0.75 1.16
CA GLU A 137 -21.45 2.02 1.82
C GLU A 137 -22.84 2.04 2.46
N VAL A 138 -22.94 2.62 3.66
CA VAL A 138 -24.23 2.90 4.28
C VAL A 138 -24.39 4.39 4.51
N GLU A 139 -25.38 4.97 3.85
CA GLU A 139 -25.78 6.35 4.07
C GLU A 139 -26.18 6.55 5.55
N GLN A 140 -25.50 7.47 6.23
CA GLN A 140 -25.91 7.89 7.58
C GLN A 140 -27.21 8.68 7.46
N GLY A 141 -28.34 8.02 7.74
CA GLY A 141 -29.68 8.60 7.75
C GLY A 141 -29.96 9.56 8.91
#